data_AF-A0AAE5YFR8-F1
#
_entry.id   AF-A0AAE5YFR8-F1
#
_cell.length_a   1.000
_cell.length_b   1.000
_cell.length_c   1.000
_cell.angle_alpha   90.00
_cell.angle_beta   90.00
_cell.angle_gamma   90.00
#
_symmetry.space_group_name_H-M   'P 1'
#
loop_
_entity.id
_entity.type
_entity.pdbx_description
1 polymer ?
#
loop_
_entity_poly.entity_id
_entity_poly.type
_entity_poly.pdbx_seq_one_letter_code
_entity_poly.pdbx_strand_id
1 'polypeptide(L)'
;MSNLDTQILNTNLEKQGTSVLNSVYFMELLNYLEVIKSEEKELNYAKLSGQMSEILDDAHNENAILNAKNIEELLVVFKNFNLSHENLKVDCVMQLQNLFPNLAKSNFIIG
;
A
#
# COMPACT_ATOMS: atom_id res chain seq x y z
N MET A 1 19.82 -23.54 -16.25
CA MET A 1 19.41 -23.06 -14.91
C MET A 1 18.12 -23.79 -14.54
N SER A 2 18.06 -24.41 -13.37
CA SER A 2 16.91 -25.22 -12.97
C SER A 2 15.76 -24.32 -12.49
N ASN A 3 14.51 -24.80 -12.62
CA ASN A 3 13.32 -24.13 -12.09
C ASN A 3 13.42 -23.91 -10.56
N LEU A 4 14.18 -24.78 -9.87
CA LEU A 4 14.43 -24.69 -8.44
C LEU A 4 15.29 -23.46 -8.07
N ASP A 5 16.28 -23.12 -8.90
CA ASP A 5 17.13 -21.94 -8.70
C ASP A 5 16.31 -20.64 -8.85
N THR A 6 15.39 -20.61 -9.82
CA THR A 6 14.48 -19.49 -10.05
C THR A 6 13.46 -19.33 -8.91
N GLN A 7 12.93 -20.45 -8.39
CA GLN A 7 12.02 -20.44 -7.24
C GLN A 7 12.74 -19.94 -5.97
N ILE A 8 13.92 -20.48 -5.66
CA ILE A 8 14.71 -20.08 -4.48
C ILE A 8 15.12 -18.60 -4.56
N LEU A 9 15.46 -18.09 -5.75
CA LEU A 9 15.78 -16.68 -5.95
C LEU A 9 14.54 -15.80 -5.71
N ASN A 10 13.38 -16.17 -6.23
CA ASN A 10 12.12 -15.45 -6.01
C ASN A 10 11.70 -15.46 -4.54
N THR A 11 11.79 -16.60 -3.84
CA THR A 11 11.45 -16.68 -2.41
C THR A 11 12.40 -15.88 -1.52
N ASN A 12 13.67 -15.72 -1.91
CA ASN A 12 14.62 -14.87 -1.19
C ASN A 12 14.41 -13.38 -1.49
N LEU A 13 13.99 -13.02 -2.70
CA LEU A 13 13.62 -11.64 -3.07
C LEU A 13 12.33 -11.18 -2.36
N GLU A 14 11.35 -12.07 -2.18
CA GLU A 14 10.14 -11.81 -1.38
C GLU A 14 10.47 -11.50 0.09
N LYS A 15 11.52 -12.11 0.64
CA LYS A 15 12.02 -11.81 2.00
C LYS A 15 12.85 -10.53 2.07
N GLN A 16 13.44 -10.09 0.96
CA GLN A 16 14.27 -8.88 0.83
C GLN A 16 13.52 -7.68 0.25
N GLY A 17 12.19 -7.61 0.43
CA GLY A 17 11.43 -6.42 0.08
C GLY A 17 11.72 -5.21 0.99
N THR A 18 11.58 -4.01 0.43
CA THR A 18 11.55 -2.75 1.18
C THR A 18 10.25 -2.70 1.99
N SER A 19 10.35 -2.42 3.28
CA SER A 19 9.17 -2.21 4.13
C SER A 19 8.26 -1.13 3.53
N VAL A 20 6.95 -1.39 3.48
CA VAL A 20 5.95 -0.35 3.13
C VAL A 20 6.05 0.90 4.01
N LEU A 21 6.55 0.78 5.25
CA LEU A 21 6.76 1.91 6.16
C LEU A 21 7.83 2.89 5.64
N ASN A 22 8.74 2.41 4.77
CA ASN A 22 9.80 3.23 4.18
C ASN A 22 9.40 3.80 2.81
N SER A 23 8.25 3.41 2.27
CA SER A 23 7.78 3.90 0.97
C SER A 23 6.90 5.12 1.12
N VAL A 24 7.39 6.28 0.67
CA VAL A 24 6.66 7.55 0.76
C VAL A 24 5.29 7.45 0.09
N TYR A 25 5.25 6.98 -1.16
CA TYR A 25 4.00 6.88 -1.92
C TYR A 25 3.03 5.86 -1.34
N PHE A 26 3.52 4.72 -0.83
CA PHE A 26 2.62 3.74 -0.22
C PHE A 26 2.04 4.27 1.10
N MET A 27 2.83 5.01 1.89
CA MET A 27 2.35 5.67 3.09
C MET A 27 1.36 6.80 2.79
N GLU A 28 1.55 7.55 1.71
CA GLU A 28 0.56 8.52 1.23
C GLU A 28 -0.77 7.85 0.86
N LEU A 29 -0.70 6.69 0.18
CA LEU A 29 -1.88 5.91 -0.18
C LEU A 29 -2.62 5.34 1.02
N LEU A 30 -1.89 4.82 2.02
CA LEU A 30 -2.49 4.36 3.28
C LEU A 30 -3.13 5.52 4.06
N ASN A 31 -2.52 6.71 4.06
CA ASN A 31 -3.13 7.90 4.65
C ASN A 31 -4.43 8.29 3.95
N TYR A 32 -4.47 8.24 2.61
CA TYR A 32 -5.69 8.50 1.83
C TYR A 32 -6.82 7.52 2.23
N LEU A 33 -6.53 6.22 2.27
CA LEU A 33 -7.53 5.21 2.66
C LEU A 33 -7.95 5.31 4.12
N GLU A 34 -7.04 5.61 5.04
CA GLU A 34 -7.32 5.81 6.47
C GLU A 34 -8.35 6.89 6.69
N VAL A 35 -8.25 7.98 5.93
CA VAL A 35 -9.17 9.11 6.01
C VAL A 35 -10.51 8.75 5.38
N ILE A 36 -10.53 8.08 4.23
CA ILE A 36 -11.79 7.66 3.57
C ILE A 36 -12.58 6.66 4.41
N LYS A 37 -11.87 5.75 5.10
CA LYS A 37 -12.49 4.80 6.01
C LYS A 37 -12.76 5.40 7.40
N SER A 38 -12.45 6.67 7.63
CA SER A 38 -12.83 7.35 8.86
C SER A 38 -14.31 7.72 8.82
N GLU A 39 -14.98 7.65 9.98
CA GLU A 39 -16.35 8.13 10.14
C GLU A 39 -16.41 9.67 10.23
N GLU A 40 -15.26 10.36 10.20
CA GLU A 40 -15.12 11.81 10.35
C GLU A 40 -14.91 12.52 9.00
N LYS A 41 -15.53 13.68 8.83
CA LYS A 41 -15.73 14.34 7.52
C LYS A 41 -14.59 15.23 7.02
N GLU A 42 -13.50 15.41 7.76
CA GLU A 42 -12.43 16.32 7.32
C GLU A 42 -11.26 15.57 6.68
N LEU A 43 -11.34 15.43 5.35
CA LEU A 43 -10.23 14.97 4.53
C LEU A 43 -9.13 16.03 4.46
N ASN A 44 -8.00 15.79 5.12
CA ASN A 44 -6.81 16.61 4.88
C ASN A 44 -6.01 16.05 3.70
N TYR A 45 -6.49 16.32 2.48
CA TYR A 45 -5.82 15.99 1.21
C TYR A 45 -4.44 16.64 1.04
N ALA A 46 -4.03 17.57 1.91
CA ALA A 46 -2.83 18.40 1.75
C ALA A 46 -1.49 17.63 1.95
N LYS A 47 -1.50 16.30 2.03
CA LYS A 47 -0.32 15.46 2.23
C LYS A 47 0.02 14.55 1.04
N LEU A 48 -0.71 14.64 -0.06
CA LEU A 48 -0.39 13.86 -1.26
C LEU A 48 0.70 14.55 -2.08
N SER A 49 1.70 13.78 -2.52
CA SER A 49 2.64 14.23 -3.54
C SER A 49 1.92 14.45 -4.88
N GLY A 50 2.48 15.30 -5.74
CA GLY A 50 1.88 15.57 -7.06
C GLY A 50 1.63 14.30 -7.89
N GLN A 51 2.55 13.33 -7.83
CA GLN A 51 2.41 12.06 -8.54
C GLN A 51 1.28 11.18 -7.96
N MET A 52 1.11 11.17 -6.64
CA MET A 52 0.00 10.44 -6.03
C MET A 52 -1.34 11.11 -6.34
N SER A 53 -1.39 12.44 -6.36
CA SER A 53 -2.57 13.18 -6.80
C SER A 53 -2.94 12.83 -8.25
N GLU A 54 -1.98 12.81 -9.17
CA GLU A 54 -2.22 12.43 -10.57
C GLU A 54 -2.80 11.01 -10.70
N ILE A 55 -2.37 10.07 -9.86
CA ILE A 55 -2.92 8.70 -9.85
C ILE A 55 -4.34 8.68 -9.30
N LEU A 56 -4.62 9.42 -8.23
CA LEU A 56 -5.93 9.47 -7.60
C LEU A 56 -6.94 10.30 -8.41
N ASP A 57 -6.49 11.23 -9.26
CA ASP A 57 -7.34 11.97 -10.19
C ASP A 57 -7.84 11.09 -11.36
N ASP A 58 -7.16 9.96 -11.64
CA ASP A 58 -7.64 8.96 -12.58
C ASP A 58 -8.67 8.04 -11.92
N ALA A 59 -9.93 8.15 -12.37
CA ALA A 59 -11.04 7.40 -11.80
C ALA A 59 -10.89 5.87 -11.87
N HIS A 60 -10.18 5.32 -12.87
CA HIS A 60 -9.94 3.89 -12.94
C HIS A 60 -8.96 3.45 -11.84
N ASN A 61 -7.89 4.22 -11.64
CA ASN A 61 -6.90 3.96 -10.60
C ASN A 61 -7.48 4.18 -9.19
N GLU A 62 -8.21 5.26 -8.97
CA GLU A 62 -8.89 5.54 -7.70
C GLU A 62 -9.86 4.42 -7.34
N ASN A 63 -10.68 3.97 -8.29
CA ASN A 63 -11.58 2.84 -8.07
C ASN A 63 -10.82 1.54 -7.74
N ALA A 64 -9.68 1.27 -8.39
CA ALA A 64 -8.87 0.09 -8.06
C ALA A 64 -8.33 0.15 -6.63
N ILE A 65 -7.90 1.33 -6.18
CA ILE A 65 -7.43 1.60 -4.81
C ILE A 65 -8.55 1.40 -3.79
N LEU A 66 -9.71 2.03 -4.02
CA LEU A 66 -10.85 1.99 -3.10
C LEU A 66 -11.47 0.59 -2.97
N ASN A 67 -11.38 -0.21 -4.03
CA ASN A 67 -11.91 -1.58 -4.05
C ASN A 67 -10.95 -2.63 -3.47
N ALA A 68 -9.70 -2.27 -3.17
CA ALA A 68 -8.80 -3.17 -2.46
C ALA A 68 -9.41 -3.53 -1.09
N LYS A 69 -9.38 -4.82 -0.74
CA LYS A 69 -10.01 -5.32 0.51
C LYS A 69 -9.05 -5.38 1.68
N ASN A 70 -7.76 -5.44 1.40
CA ASN A 70 -6.70 -5.55 2.39
C ASN A 70 -5.40 -4.95 1.83
N ILE A 71 -4.40 -4.82 2.70
CA ILE A 71 -3.10 -4.24 2.36
C ILE A 71 -2.31 -5.04 1.30
N GLU A 72 -2.53 -6.34 1.17
CA GLU A 72 -1.87 -7.18 0.15
C GLU A 72 -2.46 -6.94 -1.24
N GLU A 73 -3.79 -6.85 -1.35
CA GLU A 73 -4.47 -6.45 -2.59
C GLU A 73 -4.04 -5.04 -3.00
N LEU A 74 -3.93 -4.12 -2.04
CA LEU A 74 -3.47 -2.76 -2.29
C LEU A 74 -2.03 -2.73 -2.81
N LEU A 75 -1.13 -3.56 -2.28
CA LEU A 75 0.23 -3.73 -2.80
C LEU A 75 0.24 -4.15 -4.28
N VAL A 76 -0.65 -5.07 -4.66
CA VAL A 76 -0.76 -5.52 -6.06
C VAL A 76 -1.24 -4.38 -6.95
N VAL A 77 -2.26 -3.62 -6.51
CA VAL A 77 -2.73 -2.43 -7.23
C VAL A 77 -1.61 -1.39 -7.37
N PHE A 78 -0.92 -1.09 -6.27
CA PHE A 78 0.16 -0.10 -6.23
C PHE A 78 1.31 -0.41 -7.20
N LYS A 79 1.67 -1.69 -7.36
CA LYS A 79 2.71 -2.12 -8.30
C LYS A 79 2.40 -1.75 -9.75
N ASN A 80 1.13 -1.56 -10.11
CA ASN A 80 0.74 -1.18 -11.48
C ASN A 80 0.97 0.30 -11.79
N PHE A 81 1.17 1.16 -10.78
CA PHE A 81 1.34 2.60 -10.98
C PHE A 81 2.76 3.01 -11.36
N ASN A 82 3.73 2.09 -11.33
CA ASN A 82 5.14 2.35 -11.66
C ASN A 82 5.75 3.57 -10.92
N LEU A 83 5.26 3.86 -9.72
CA LEU A 83 5.71 4.99 -8.89
C LEU A 83 7.10 4.77 -8.28
N SER A 84 7.41 3.53 -7.91
CA SER A 84 8.73 3.13 -7.45
C SER A 84 9.09 1.76 -8.02
N HIS A 85 10.39 1.53 -8.20
CA HIS A 85 10.92 0.22 -8.59
C HIS A 85 11.17 -0.66 -7.35
N GLU A 86 10.71 -0.23 -6.18
CA GLU A 86 10.93 -0.94 -4.92
C GLU A 86 10.02 -2.17 -4.87
N ASN A 87 10.60 -3.32 -4.56
CA ASN A 87 9.81 -4.49 -4.22
C ASN A 87 9.29 -4.32 -2.79
N LEU A 88 8.07 -3.78 -2.64
CA LEU A 88 7.49 -3.53 -1.32
C LEU A 88 7.01 -4.83 -0.65
N LYS A 89 7.18 -4.89 0.67
CA LYS A 89 6.60 -5.91 1.55
C LYS A 89 5.88 -5.30 2.73
N VAL A 90 4.81 -5.97 3.18
CA VAL A 90 4.18 -5.65 4.46
C VAL A 90 4.95 -6.37 5.56
N ASP A 91 5.57 -5.59 6.43
CA ASP A 91 6.18 -6.03 7.67
C ASP A 91 5.70 -5.13 8.82
N CYS A 92 6.10 -5.46 10.05
CA CYS A 92 5.81 -4.65 11.23
C CYS A 92 4.31 -4.31 11.36
N VAL A 93 3.42 -5.28 11.16
CA VAL A 93 1.97 -5.05 11.06
C VAL A 93 1.39 -4.29 12.25
N MET A 94 1.84 -4.57 13.47
CA MET A 94 1.42 -3.84 14.66
C MET A 94 1.70 -2.33 14.56
N GLN A 95 2.84 -1.94 13.96
CA GLN A 95 3.17 -0.53 13.75
C GLN A 95 2.23 0.10 12.71
N LEU A 96 1.92 -0.61 11.62
CA LEU A 96 0.95 -0.14 10.63
C LEU A 96 -0.45 0.04 11.23
N GLN A 97 -0.90 -0.91 12.06
CA GLN A 97 -2.19 -0.81 12.75
C GLN A 97 -2.24 0.40 13.71
N ASN A 98 -1.12 0.73 14.36
CA ASN A 98 -1.04 1.90 15.23
C ASN A 98 -1.03 3.23 14.44
N LEU A 99 -0.44 3.24 13.25
CA LEU A 99 -0.41 4.42 12.37
C LEU A 99 -1.75 4.65 11.65
N PHE A 100 -2.48 3.58 11.35
CA PHE A 100 -3.72 3.59 10.57
C PHE A 100 -4.85 2.86 11.32
N PRO A 101 -5.37 3.46 12.42
CA PRO A 101 -6.33 2.80 13.29
C PRO A 101 -7.69 2.50 12.62
N ASN A 102 -8.15 3.29 11.65
CA ASN A 102 -9.41 2.99 10.94
C ASN A 102 -9.22 1.84 9.94
N LEU A 103 -8.08 1.77 9.26
CA LEU A 103 -7.70 0.60 8.47
C LEU A 103 -7.57 -0.66 9.35
N ALA A 104 -7.02 -0.53 10.56
CA ALA A 104 -6.97 -1.64 11.51
C ALA A 104 -8.36 -2.09 11.96
N LYS A 105 -9.23 -1.16 12.37
CA LYS A 105 -10.63 -1.45 12.78
C LYS A 105 -11.46 -2.13 11.69
N SER A 106 -11.20 -1.78 10.43
CA SER A 106 -11.88 -2.38 9.27
C SER A 106 -11.29 -3.73 8.84
N ASN A 107 -10.33 -4.28 9.60
CA ASN A 107 -9.56 -5.48 9.26
C ASN A 107 -8.84 -5.38 7.91
N PHE A 108 -8.53 -4.17 7.45
CA PHE A 108 -7.77 -3.96 6.22
C PHE A 108 -6.29 -4.31 6.42
N ILE A 109 -5.78 -4.07 7.63
CA ILE A 109 -4.43 -4.41 8.07
C ILE A 109 -4.54 -5.48 9.17
N ILE A 110 -4.26 -6.74 8.81
CA ILE A 110 -4.37 -7.90 9.71
C ILE A 110 -2.96 -8.38 10.08
N GLY A 111 -2.73 -8.59 11.38
CA GLY A 111 -1.46 -9.07 11.95
C GLY A 111 -1.41 -10.57 12.17
#